data_AF-A0A9W8K290-F1
#
_entry.id   AF-A0A9W8K290-F1
#
_cell.length_a   1.000
_cell.length_b   1.000
_cell.length_c   1.000
_cell.angle_alpha   90.00
_cell.angle_beta   90.00
_cell.angle_gamma   90.00
#
_symmetry.space_group_name_H-M   'P 1'
#
loop_
_entity.id
_entity.type
_entity.pdbx_description
1 polymer ?
#
loop_
_entity_poly.entity_id
_entity_poly.type
_entity_poly.pdbx_seq_one_letter_code
_entity_poly.pdbx_strand_id
1 'polypeptide(L)'
;MEEIPDSVLDGRTDDNPFILPSSNINLENFDHLLTYMFCGPSEHPINQDVFLIDVLNLSTFLEIEDRIDYVIHQFEARTFFCPILQFYLACTYRIDHWIAPAFRELMQLPVLTFSLDDSFRIGPLAYHKLIQTKARIDVLVHGLAYNAPQVTNAPGCQTPHECDTAWQNEWVDQVAFELLHPDTHYNGRSILRKVEQMLIPDMCSGCHRHTITSLQSTGVFDRDAKFIDDAVIELMSHQTDERIRTSLRDLAVSESDSN
;
A
#
# COMPACT_ATOMS: atom_id res chain seq x y z
N MET A 1 -18.11 11.62 52.68
CA MET A 1 -17.88 12.44 51.48
C MET A 1 -16.77 13.40 51.85
N GLU A 2 -15.53 13.06 51.54
CA GLU A 2 -14.41 13.99 51.64
C GLU A 2 -14.45 14.88 50.39
N GLU A 3 -14.54 16.19 50.60
CA GLU A 3 -14.37 17.19 49.55
C GLU A 3 -12.90 17.19 49.12
N ILE A 4 -12.65 16.90 47.84
CA ILE A 4 -11.31 17.08 47.27
C ILE A 4 -11.02 18.59 47.32
N PRO A 5 -9.91 19.03 47.92
CA PRO A 5 -9.59 20.45 48.00
C PRO A 5 -9.54 21.07 46.59
N ASP A 6 -10.18 22.21 46.40
CA ASP A 6 -10.14 23.03 45.16
C ASP A 6 -8.71 23.52 44.80
N SER A 7 -7.72 23.25 45.65
CA SER A 7 -6.29 23.37 45.34
C SER A 7 -5.81 22.04 44.72
N VAL A 8 -5.50 21.90 43.45
CA VAL A 8 -5.01 22.85 42.46
C VAL A 8 -5.49 22.29 41.11
N LEU A 9 -6.57 22.84 40.57
CA LEU A 9 -7.08 22.42 39.25
C LEU A 9 -6.24 23.11 38.16
N ASP A 10 -5.56 22.31 37.34
CA ASP A 10 -4.75 22.78 36.21
C ASP A 10 -5.58 23.58 35.19
N GLY A 11 -4.98 24.65 34.68
CA GLY A 11 -5.53 25.45 33.58
C GLY A 11 -6.54 26.55 33.98
N ARG A 12 -6.63 26.92 35.26
CA ARG A 12 -7.56 27.99 35.72
C ARG A 12 -6.95 29.38 35.86
N THR A 13 -5.64 29.47 36.04
CA THR A 13 -4.93 30.74 36.23
C THR A 13 -3.59 30.71 35.48
N ASP A 14 -3.04 31.89 35.20
CA ASP A 14 -1.69 32.00 34.62
C ASP A 14 -0.62 31.43 35.55
N ASP A 15 -0.87 31.46 36.87
CA ASP A 15 -0.01 30.85 37.89
C ASP A 15 -0.13 29.31 37.96
N ASN A 16 -1.16 28.73 37.32
CA ASN A 16 -1.36 27.28 37.24
C ASN A 16 -1.87 26.87 35.83
N PRO A 17 -1.04 27.02 34.78
CA PRO A 17 -1.46 26.77 33.41
C PRO A 17 -1.59 25.26 33.14
N PHE A 18 -2.31 24.91 32.08
CA PHE A 18 -2.32 23.53 31.59
C PHE A 18 -0.99 23.23 30.89
N ILE A 19 -0.21 22.31 31.44
CA ILE A 19 1.08 21.93 30.85
C ILE A 19 0.84 20.81 29.84
N LEU A 20 1.04 21.14 28.57
CA LEU A 20 0.98 20.17 27.48
C LEU A 20 2.23 19.28 27.49
N PRO A 21 2.08 17.95 27.26
CA PRO A 21 3.22 17.05 27.18
C PRO A 21 4.10 17.41 25.96
N SER A 22 5.34 17.80 26.24
CA SER A 22 6.30 18.31 25.25
C SER A 22 6.80 17.28 24.24
N SER A 23 6.54 15.98 24.46
CA SER A 23 6.98 14.91 23.56
C SER A 23 6.27 14.95 22.19
N ASN A 24 5.04 15.46 22.15
CA ASN A 24 4.19 15.41 20.95
C ASN A 24 3.79 16.82 20.45
N ILE A 25 3.98 17.84 21.29
CA ILE A 25 3.53 19.21 21.04
C ILE A 25 4.74 20.12 21.07
N ASN A 26 5.01 20.77 19.95
CA ASN A 26 5.94 21.89 19.85
C ASN A 26 5.16 23.16 19.47
N LEU A 27 5.80 24.32 19.57
CA LEU A 27 5.10 25.58 19.31
C LEU A 27 4.55 25.65 17.88
N GLU A 28 5.31 25.18 16.89
CA GLU A 28 4.96 25.26 15.47
C GLU A 28 3.76 24.37 15.12
N ASN A 29 3.76 23.10 15.56
CA ASN A 29 2.64 22.21 15.28
C ASN A 29 1.36 22.65 16.01
N PHE A 30 1.50 23.22 17.22
CA PHE A 30 0.38 23.79 17.95
C PHE A 30 -0.18 25.03 17.25
N ASP A 31 0.68 25.91 16.75
CA ASP A 31 0.28 27.08 15.95
C ASP A 31 -0.46 26.65 14.66
N HIS A 32 -0.07 25.54 14.01
CA HIS A 32 -0.81 24.98 12.89
C HIS A 32 -2.24 24.56 13.31
N LEU A 33 -2.39 23.89 14.46
CA LEU A 33 -3.70 23.53 14.98
C LEU A 33 -4.55 24.78 15.30
N LEU A 34 -3.97 25.79 15.95
CA LEU A 34 -4.68 27.04 16.25
C LEU A 34 -5.08 27.79 14.98
N THR A 35 -4.19 27.85 13.99
CA THR A 35 -4.48 28.45 12.69
C THR A 35 -5.67 27.75 12.04
N TYR A 36 -5.70 26.42 12.05
CA TYR A 36 -6.87 25.67 11.58
C TYR A 36 -8.15 26.05 12.35
N MET A 37 -8.08 26.13 13.69
CA MET A 37 -9.23 26.41 14.54
C MET A 37 -9.84 27.80 14.34
N PHE A 38 -9.00 28.82 14.22
CA PHE A 38 -9.43 30.20 14.35
C PHE A 38 -9.41 30.98 13.02
N CYS A 39 -8.57 30.59 12.07
CA CYS A 39 -8.42 31.31 10.79
C CYS A 39 -9.17 30.66 9.62
N GLY A 40 -9.55 29.38 9.76
CA GLY A 40 -10.27 28.64 8.72
C GLY A 40 -9.44 28.30 7.47
N PRO A 41 -10.06 27.71 6.43
CA PRO A 41 -9.35 27.13 5.29
C PRO A 41 -8.57 28.10 4.39
N SER A 42 -8.92 29.39 4.43
CA SER A 42 -8.37 30.42 3.54
C SER A 42 -6.96 30.90 3.91
N GLU A 43 -6.50 30.65 5.13
CA GLU A 43 -5.18 31.13 5.63
C GLU A 43 -4.13 30.01 5.72
N HIS A 44 -4.34 28.90 5.01
CA HIS A 44 -3.43 27.76 5.08
C HIS A 44 -2.04 28.07 4.49
N PRO A 45 -0.97 27.62 5.15
CA PRO A 45 0.39 27.89 4.72
C PRO A 45 0.74 27.20 3.40
N ILE A 46 1.80 27.70 2.75
CA ILE A 46 2.30 27.20 1.46
C ILE A 46 2.70 25.72 1.55
N ASN A 47 3.26 25.29 2.68
CA ASN A 47 3.60 23.89 2.94
C ASN A 47 2.40 23.14 3.54
N GLN A 48 1.45 22.80 2.67
CA GLN A 48 0.20 22.17 3.10
C GLN A 48 0.41 20.80 3.74
N ASP A 49 1.46 20.05 3.40
CA ASP A 49 1.67 18.70 3.92
C ASP A 49 2.05 18.72 5.40
N VAL A 50 3.05 19.52 5.76
CA VAL A 50 3.49 19.66 7.16
C VAL A 50 2.33 20.16 8.02
N PHE A 51 1.62 21.19 7.54
CA PHE A 51 0.44 21.72 8.22
C PHE A 51 -0.64 20.66 8.44
N LEU A 52 -1.04 19.92 7.40
CA LEU A 52 -2.08 18.90 7.51
C LEU A 52 -1.65 17.74 8.40
N ILE A 53 -0.38 17.31 8.34
CA ILE A 53 0.15 16.26 9.19
C ILE A 53 0.15 16.70 10.66
N ASP A 54 0.57 17.93 10.95
CA ASP A 54 0.55 18.49 12.31
C ASP A 54 -0.88 18.58 12.86
N VAL A 55 -1.81 19.07 12.04
CA VAL A 55 -3.23 19.12 12.39
C VAL A 55 -3.77 17.72 12.64
N LEU A 56 -3.48 16.74 11.78
CA LEU A 56 -3.91 15.34 11.96
C LEU A 56 -3.31 14.73 13.24
N ASN A 57 -2.03 14.97 13.48
CA ASN A 57 -1.32 14.48 14.66
C ASN A 57 -1.95 14.99 15.95
N LEU A 58 -2.09 16.31 16.07
CA LEU A 58 -2.63 16.93 17.28
C LEU A 58 -4.13 16.68 17.42
N SER A 59 -4.89 16.62 16.33
CA SER A 59 -6.32 16.31 16.40
C SER A 59 -6.55 14.85 16.83
N THR A 60 -5.70 13.93 16.40
CA THR A 60 -5.74 12.54 16.91
C THR A 60 -5.37 12.49 18.38
N PHE A 61 -4.34 13.24 18.80
CA PHE A 61 -3.89 13.28 20.18
C PHE A 61 -4.91 13.92 21.14
N LEU A 62 -5.59 14.98 20.70
CA LEU A 62 -6.58 15.73 21.48
C LEU A 62 -8.03 15.28 21.23
N GLU A 63 -8.22 14.19 20.49
CA GLU A 63 -9.53 13.60 20.17
C GLU A 63 -10.52 14.57 19.49
N ILE A 64 -10.03 15.33 18.51
CA ILE A 64 -10.82 16.33 17.77
C ILE A 64 -11.25 15.77 16.41
N GLU A 65 -12.31 14.97 16.40
CA GLU A 65 -12.74 14.12 15.26
C GLU A 65 -13.04 14.89 13.97
N ASP A 66 -13.73 16.05 14.04
CA ASP A 66 -14.11 16.87 12.89
C ASP A 66 -12.92 17.31 12.02
N ARG A 67 -11.72 17.33 12.62
CA ARG A 67 -10.49 17.75 11.97
C ARG A 67 -9.77 16.61 11.28
N ILE A 68 -9.93 15.40 11.79
CA ILE A 68 -9.39 14.20 11.15
C ILE A 68 -10.07 14.06 9.78
N ASP A 69 -11.40 14.20 9.73
CA ASP A 69 -12.17 14.18 8.49
C ASP A 69 -11.76 15.28 7.52
N TYR A 70 -11.53 16.50 8.01
CA TYR A 70 -11.04 17.60 7.19
C TYR A 70 -9.70 17.27 6.53
N VAL A 71 -8.73 16.80 7.32
CA VAL A 71 -7.39 16.49 6.79
C VAL A 71 -7.47 15.34 5.78
N ILE A 72 -8.23 14.29 6.06
CA ILE A 72 -8.47 13.19 5.12
C ILE A 72 -9.01 13.73 3.80
N HIS A 73 -10.05 14.58 3.87
CA HIS A 73 -10.64 15.18 2.68
C HIS A 73 -9.64 16.03 1.89
N GLN A 74 -8.79 16.81 2.56
CA GLN A 74 -7.77 17.63 1.90
C GLN A 74 -6.70 16.79 1.21
N PHE A 75 -6.30 15.66 1.79
CA PHE A 75 -5.37 14.74 1.13
C PHE A 75 -6.01 14.01 -0.07
N GLU A 76 -7.25 13.55 0.06
CA GLU A 76 -7.99 12.87 -1.01
C GLU A 76 -8.35 13.79 -2.18
N ALA A 77 -8.51 15.09 -1.94
CA ALA A 77 -8.78 16.06 -2.99
C ALA A 77 -7.57 16.36 -3.89
N ARG A 78 -6.38 15.85 -3.55
CA ARG A 78 -5.15 16.12 -4.30
C ARG A 78 -5.09 15.33 -5.60
N THR A 79 -4.49 15.95 -6.62
CA THR A 79 -4.18 15.26 -7.88
C THR A 79 -3.09 14.21 -7.71
N PHE A 80 -2.20 14.39 -6.73
CA PHE A 80 -1.13 13.47 -6.41
C PHE A 80 -0.99 13.33 -4.89
N PHE A 81 -0.99 12.10 -4.42
CA PHE A 81 -0.72 11.75 -3.03
C PHE A 81 0.39 10.71 -3.03
N CYS A 82 1.55 11.06 -2.46
CA CYS A 82 2.68 10.15 -2.38
C CYS A 82 2.26 8.86 -1.64
N PRO A 83 2.37 7.67 -2.26
CA PRO A 83 1.85 6.43 -1.68
C PRO A 83 2.60 6.02 -0.40
N ILE A 84 3.88 6.40 -0.26
CA ILE A 84 4.67 6.18 0.96
C ILE A 84 4.09 7.01 2.10
N LEU A 85 3.81 8.29 1.85
CA LEU A 85 3.20 9.17 2.86
C LEU A 85 1.77 8.72 3.18
N GLN A 86 0.96 8.41 2.17
CA GLN A 86 -0.40 7.91 2.36
C GLN A 86 -0.41 6.64 3.21
N PHE A 87 0.45 5.67 2.91
CA PHE A 87 0.55 4.43 3.68
C PHE A 87 1.02 4.67 5.12
N TYR A 88 2.02 5.55 5.31
CA TYR A 88 2.50 5.95 6.63
C TYR A 88 1.39 6.58 7.48
N LEU A 89 0.67 7.56 6.91
CA LEU A 89 -0.44 8.23 7.61
C LEU A 89 -1.58 7.26 7.89
N ALA A 90 -1.90 6.38 6.94
CA ALA A 90 -2.91 5.34 7.12
C ALA A 90 -2.60 4.42 8.31
N CYS A 91 -1.35 3.97 8.41
CA CYS A 91 -0.92 3.13 9.52
C CYS A 91 -0.85 3.87 10.86
N THR A 92 -0.35 5.11 10.84
CA THR A 92 -0.13 5.90 12.05
C THR A 92 -1.45 6.35 12.67
N TYR A 93 -2.38 6.81 11.83
CA TYR A 93 -3.65 7.41 12.24
C TYR A 93 -4.87 6.49 12.02
N ARG A 94 -4.65 5.23 11.64
CA ARG A 94 -5.71 4.21 11.45
C ARG A 94 -6.77 4.60 10.42
N ILE A 95 -6.30 5.10 9.28
CA ILE A 95 -7.16 5.47 8.16
C ILE A 95 -7.28 4.23 7.25
N ASP A 96 -8.11 3.28 7.67
CA ASP A 96 -8.14 1.92 7.11
C ASP A 96 -8.34 1.88 5.58
N HIS A 97 -9.19 2.76 5.05
CA HIS A 97 -9.50 2.80 3.61
C HIS A 97 -8.33 3.30 2.75
N TRP A 98 -7.30 3.90 3.34
CA TRP A 98 -6.07 4.31 2.64
C TRP A 98 -5.02 3.21 2.53
N ILE A 99 -5.06 2.18 3.40
CA ILE A 99 -4.02 1.14 3.46
C ILE A 99 -3.94 0.38 2.14
N ALA A 100 -5.07 -0.16 1.68
CA ALA A 100 -5.10 -1.01 0.50
C ALA A 100 -4.73 -0.27 -0.80
N PRO A 101 -5.26 0.93 -1.09
CA PRO A 101 -4.83 1.73 -2.23
C PRO A 101 -3.33 2.08 -2.17
N ALA A 102 -2.86 2.61 -1.05
CA ALA A 102 -1.46 3.03 -0.92
C ALA A 102 -0.50 1.84 -1.06
N PHE A 103 -0.81 0.68 -0.45
CA PHE A 103 0.02 -0.52 -0.59
C PHE A 103 0.06 -1.03 -2.04
N ARG A 104 -1.05 -0.98 -2.78
CA ARG A 104 -1.08 -1.34 -4.20
C ARG A 104 -0.24 -0.40 -5.06
N GLU A 105 -0.20 0.88 -4.73
CA GLU A 105 0.69 1.84 -5.40
C GLU A 105 2.16 1.59 -5.05
N LEU A 106 2.48 1.31 -3.77
CA LEU A 106 3.83 0.89 -3.37
C LEU A 106 4.31 -0.36 -4.12
N MET A 107 3.40 -1.29 -4.41
CA MET A 107 3.71 -2.47 -5.22
C MET A 107 4.12 -2.14 -6.67
N GLN A 108 3.75 -0.97 -7.20
CA GLN A 108 4.19 -0.51 -8.52
C GLN A 108 5.55 0.18 -8.52
N LEU A 109 6.03 0.64 -7.36
CA LEU A 109 7.33 1.31 -7.26
C LEU A 109 8.49 0.30 -7.29
N PRO A 110 9.59 0.56 -8.01
CA PRO A 110 10.78 -0.30 -7.95
C PRO A 110 11.38 -0.32 -6.55
N VAL A 111 11.86 -1.48 -6.09
CA VAL A 111 12.42 -1.59 -4.72
C VAL A 111 13.61 -0.65 -4.52
N LEU A 112 14.38 -0.40 -5.58
CA LEU A 112 15.57 0.45 -5.53
C LEU A 112 15.24 1.94 -5.40
N THR A 113 13.98 2.36 -5.56
CA THR A 113 13.59 3.77 -5.39
C THR A 113 13.28 4.13 -3.94
N PHE A 114 13.14 3.15 -3.04
CA PHE A 114 12.91 3.43 -1.62
C PHE A 114 14.19 3.91 -0.95
N SER A 115 14.14 5.10 -0.34
CA SER A 115 15.19 5.58 0.54
C SER A 115 15.12 4.87 1.89
N LEU A 116 16.16 5.07 2.71
CA LEU A 116 16.16 4.58 4.08
C LEU A 116 15.03 5.23 4.90
N ASP A 117 14.78 6.54 4.73
CA ASP A 117 13.67 7.26 5.38
C ASP A 117 12.32 6.65 4.99
N ASP A 118 12.12 6.31 3.71
CA ASP A 118 10.89 5.68 3.24
C ASP A 118 10.66 4.32 3.91
N SER A 119 11.71 3.51 4.05
CA SER A 119 11.60 2.21 4.72
C SER A 119 11.28 2.33 6.20
N PHE A 120 11.78 3.38 6.88
CA PHE A 120 11.38 3.71 8.24
C PHE A 120 9.93 4.16 8.33
N ARG A 121 9.46 5.01 7.40
CA ARG A 121 8.06 5.46 7.33
C ARG A 121 7.08 4.32 7.06
N ILE A 122 7.42 3.41 6.15
CA ILE A 122 6.59 2.22 5.88
C ILE A 122 6.51 1.33 7.13
N GLY A 123 7.60 1.28 7.90
CA GLY A 123 7.74 0.44 9.07
C GLY A 123 8.21 -0.98 8.71
N PRO A 124 8.98 -1.63 9.61
CA PRO A 124 9.70 -2.87 9.28
C PRO A 124 8.78 -4.03 8.88
N LEU A 125 7.61 -4.16 9.53
CA LEU A 125 6.65 -5.22 9.23
C LEU A 125 6.05 -5.06 7.83
N ALA A 126 5.56 -3.86 7.52
CA ALA A 126 4.95 -3.59 6.22
C ALA A 126 6.00 -3.61 5.09
N TYR A 127 7.21 -3.13 5.36
CA TYR A 127 8.31 -3.20 4.41
C TYR A 127 8.70 -4.66 4.12
N HIS A 128 8.82 -5.50 5.16
CA HIS A 128 9.05 -6.93 4.98
C HIS A 128 7.96 -7.58 4.12
N LYS A 129 6.69 -7.26 4.38
CA LYS A 129 5.56 -7.77 3.58
C LYS A 129 5.56 -7.30 2.14
N LEU A 130 5.92 -6.04 1.90
CA LEU A 130 6.11 -5.48 0.57
C LEU A 130 7.17 -6.28 -0.21
N ILE A 131 8.35 -6.48 0.37
CA ILE A 131 9.45 -7.21 -0.26
C ILE A 131 9.09 -8.68 -0.48
N GLN A 132 8.48 -9.34 0.50
CA GLN A 132 8.03 -10.73 0.38
C GLN A 132 7.01 -10.90 -0.75
N THR A 133 6.05 -9.97 -0.86
CA THR A 133 5.01 -9.99 -1.90
C THR A 133 5.63 -9.80 -3.27
N LYS A 134 6.53 -8.81 -3.44
CA LYS A 134 7.27 -8.60 -4.68
C LYS A 134 8.08 -9.83 -5.08
N ALA A 135 8.79 -10.47 -4.15
CA ALA A 135 9.55 -11.69 -4.42
C ALA A 135 8.65 -12.86 -4.88
N ARG A 136 7.45 -13.00 -4.30
CA ARG A 136 6.49 -14.03 -4.74
C ARG A 136 5.97 -13.80 -6.15
N ILE A 137 5.68 -12.54 -6.49
CA ILE A 137 5.30 -12.14 -7.85
C ILE A 137 6.45 -12.40 -8.81
N ASP A 138 7.67 -12.05 -8.43
CA ASP A 138 8.87 -12.28 -9.23
C ASP A 138 9.06 -13.76 -9.56
N VAL A 139 8.94 -14.65 -8.57
CA VAL A 139 8.99 -16.11 -8.76
C VAL A 139 7.87 -16.59 -9.69
N LEU A 140 6.66 -16.07 -9.57
CA LEU A 140 5.53 -16.40 -10.45
C LEU A 140 5.82 -15.97 -11.90
N VAL A 141 6.29 -14.75 -12.09
CA VAL A 141 6.63 -14.16 -13.40
C VAL A 141 7.73 -14.96 -14.09
N HIS A 142 8.82 -15.25 -13.38
CA HIS A 142 9.89 -16.10 -13.89
C HIS A 142 9.38 -17.51 -14.22
N GLY A 143 8.54 -18.09 -13.36
CA GLY A 143 7.93 -19.39 -13.60
C GLY A 143 7.12 -19.42 -14.91
N LEU A 144 6.32 -18.38 -15.17
CA LEU A 144 5.53 -18.23 -16.40
C LEU A 144 6.41 -17.96 -17.63
N ALA A 145 7.50 -17.19 -17.48
CA ALA A 145 8.42 -16.92 -18.57
C ALA A 145 9.16 -18.18 -19.01
N TYR A 146 9.66 -18.99 -18.07
CA TYR A 146 10.40 -20.22 -18.37
C TYR A 146 9.51 -21.38 -18.80
N ASN A 147 8.26 -21.44 -18.32
CA ASN A 147 7.35 -22.55 -18.58
C ASN A 147 6.11 -22.05 -19.31
N ALA A 148 6.14 -22.17 -20.64
CA ALA A 148 4.97 -21.93 -21.47
C ALA A 148 3.79 -22.80 -20.97
N PRO A 149 2.59 -22.24 -20.81
CA PRO A 149 1.41 -23.03 -20.44
C PRO A 149 1.15 -24.15 -21.43
N GLN A 150 0.60 -25.28 -20.97
CA GLN A 150 0.25 -26.38 -21.87
C GLN A 150 -0.93 -25.98 -22.76
N VAL A 151 -0.83 -26.30 -24.05
CA VAL A 151 -1.91 -26.10 -25.02
C VAL A 151 -3.06 -27.05 -24.71
N THR A 152 -4.28 -26.52 -24.72
CA THR A 152 -5.50 -27.30 -24.63
C THR A 152 -6.03 -27.53 -26.05
N ASN A 153 -5.81 -28.74 -26.56
CA ASN A 153 -6.18 -29.09 -27.93
C ASN A 153 -7.71 -29.10 -28.11
N ALA A 154 -8.20 -28.43 -29.16
CA ALA A 154 -9.61 -28.39 -29.49
C ALA A 154 -10.11 -29.73 -30.05
N PRO A 155 -11.38 -30.10 -29.80
CA PRO A 155 -12.00 -31.23 -30.48
C PRO A 155 -11.94 -31.04 -32.00
N GLY A 156 -11.28 -31.96 -32.70
CA GLY A 156 -11.14 -31.92 -34.16
C GLY A 156 -9.86 -31.26 -34.68
N CYS A 157 -8.93 -30.84 -33.82
CA CYS A 157 -7.59 -30.45 -34.25
C CYS A 157 -6.90 -31.62 -34.99
N GLN A 158 -6.43 -31.38 -36.21
CA GLN A 158 -5.76 -32.40 -37.03
C GLN A 158 -4.26 -32.46 -36.76
N THR A 159 -3.67 -31.38 -36.24
CA THR A 159 -2.22 -31.23 -36.04
C THR A 159 -1.89 -30.73 -34.61
N PRO A 160 -2.26 -31.48 -33.56
CA PRO A 160 -2.05 -31.05 -32.17
C PRO A 160 -0.58 -30.78 -31.84
N HIS A 161 0.34 -31.59 -32.36
CA HIS A 161 1.78 -31.39 -32.14
C HIS A 161 2.30 -30.09 -32.77
N GLU A 162 1.80 -29.72 -33.95
CA GLU A 162 2.18 -28.46 -34.61
C GLU A 162 1.66 -27.27 -33.80
N CYS A 163 0.42 -27.34 -33.30
CA CYS A 163 -0.14 -26.32 -32.42
C CYS A 163 0.66 -26.16 -31.12
N ASP A 164 1.08 -27.26 -30.49
CA ASP A 164 1.91 -27.24 -29.27
C ASP A 164 3.27 -26.58 -29.54
N THR A 165 3.92 -26.94 -30.66
CA THR A 165 5.23 -26.39 -31.05
C THR A 165 5.13 -24.91 -31.38
N ALA A 166 4.12 -24.52 -32.15
CA ALA A 166 3.84 -23.13 -32.50
C ALA A 166 3.62 -22.26 -31.26
N TRP A 167 2.80 -22.74 -30.33
CA TRP A 167 2.56 -22.05 -29.06
C TRP A 167 3.84 -21.88 -28.24
N GLN A 168 4.66 -22.92 -28.10
CA GLN A 168 5.91 -22.85 -27.33
C GLN A 168 6.89 -21.84 -27.92
N ASN A 169 7.08 -21.86 -29.25
CA ASN A 169 7.96 -20.92 -29.93
C ASN A 169 7.47 -19.48 -29.72
N GLU A 170 6.18 -19.23 -29.99
CA GLU A 170 5.61 -17.89 -29.88
C GLU A 170 5.59 -17.37 -28.44
N TRP A 171 5.37 -18.26 -27.46
CA TRP A 171 5.44 -17.90 -26.05
C TRP A 171 6.84 -17.40 -25.67
N VAL A 172 7.88 -18.14 -26.06
CA VAL A 172 9.27 -17.74 -25.80
C VAL A 172 9.60 -16.43 -26.51
N ASP A 173 9.23 -16.31 -27.79
CA ASP A 173 9.60 -15.19 -28.64
C ASP A 173 8.90 -13.87 -28.27
N GLN A 174 7.64 -13.91 -27.81
CA GLN A 174 6.88 -12.69 -27.52
C GLN A 174 6.50 -12.50 -26.05
N VAL A 175 6.16 -13.56 -25.33
CA VAL A 175 5.56 -13.43 -23.98
C VAL A 175 6.64 -13.49 -22.91
N ALA A 176 7.56 -14.45 -23.00
CA ALA A 176 8.59 -14.66 -21.99
C ALA A 176 9.52 -13.45 -21.84
N PHE A 177 9.95 -12.84 -22.96
CA PHE A 177 10.80 -11.65 -22.91
C PHE A 177 10.10 -10.43 -22.30
N GLU A 178 8.80 -10.25 -22.56
CA GLU A 178 8.05 -9.15 -21.95
C GLU A 178 7.82 -9.34 -20.46
N LEU A 179 7.54 -10.59 -20.04
CA LEU A 179 7.45 -10.94 -18.61
C LEU A 179 8.74 -10.61 -17.85
N LEU A 180 9.90 -10.79 -18.49
CA LEU A 180 11.21 -10.57 -17.88
C LEU A 180 11.77 -9.15 -18.09
N HIS A 181 10.99 -8.23 -18.66
CA HIS A 181 11.48 -6.90 -18.96
C HIS A 181 11.64 -6.06 -17.68
N PRO A 182 12.83 -5.49 -17.39
CA PRO A 182 13.09 -4.78 -16.14
C PRO A 182 12.25 -3.51 -15.97
N ASP A 183 11.96 -2.81 -17.08
CA ASP A 183 11.24 -1.53 -17.04
C ASP A 183 9.71 -1.66 -17.19
N THR A 184 9.20 -2.87 -17.49
CA THR A 184 7.77 -3.05 -17.77
C THR A 184 7.15 -4.07 -16.84
N HIS A 185 6.39 -3.59 -15.87
CA HIS A 185 5.64 -4.45 -14.95
C HIS A 185 4.30 -4.83 -15.57
N TYR A 186 4.27 -5.96 -16.28
CA TYR A 186 3.01 -6.55 -16.70
C TYR A 186 2.39 -7.35 -15.56
N ASN A 187 1.19 -6.93 -15.14
CA ASN A 187 0.35 -7.81 -14.32
C ASN A 187 -0.17 -8.99 -15.16
N GLY A 188 -0.54 -10.08 -14.48
CA GLY A 188 -0.96 -11.31 -15.16
C GLY A 188 -2.13 -11.09 -16.12
N ARG A 189 -3.09 -10.22 -15.77
CA ARG A 189 -4.25 -9.89 -16.64
C ARG A 189 -3.84 -9.21 -17.94
N SER A 190 -2.85 -8.32 -17.90
CA SER A 190 -2.33 -7.66 -19.10
C SER A 190 -1.67 -8.67 -20.04
N ILE A 191 -0.91 -9.62 -19.50
CA ILE A 191 -0.33 -10.72 -20.29
C ILE A 191 -1.41 -11.60 -20.89
N LEU A 192 -2.40 -12.01 -20.10
CA LEU A 192 -3.50 -12.83 -20.60
C LEU A 192 -4.25 -12.15 -21.76
N ARG A 193 -4.53 -10.84 -21.65
CA ARG A 193 -5.15 -10.06 -22.71
C ARG A 193 -4.29 -9.99 -23.97
N LYS A 194 -2.97 -9.83 -23.81
CA LYS A 194 -2.03 -9.85 -24.93
C LYS A 194 -2.09 -11.21 -25.64
N VAL A 195 -1.96 -12.30 -24.90
CA VAL A 195 -1.95 -13.67 -25.41
C VAL A 195 -3.28 -14.03 -26.11
N GLU A 196 -4.40 -13.50 -25.62
CA GLU A 196 -5.72 -13.62 -26.27
C GLU A 196 -5.77 -12.92 -27.64
N GLN A 197 -5.00 -11.85 -27.82
CA GLN A 197 -4.97 -11.06 -29.06
C GLN A 197 -3.84 -11.49 -30.03
N MET A 198 -2.93 -12.35 -29.57
CA MET A 198 -1.81 -12.81 -30.38
C MET A 198 -2.27 -13.73 -31.53
N LEU A 199 -1.73 -13.47 -32.72
CA LEU A 199 -1.82 -14.39 -33.85
C LEU A 199 -0.62 -15.32 -33.79
N ILE A 200 -0.88 -16.62 -33.59
CA ILE A 200 0.17 -17.64 -33.44
C ILE A 200 0.23 -18.42 -34.76
N PRO A 201 1.28 -18.23 -35.59
CA PRO A 201 1.45 -18.97 -36.83
C PRO A 201 1.39 -20.48 -36.57
N ASP A 202 0.77 -21.23 -37.47
CA ASP A 202 0.64 -22.69 -37.40
C ASP A 202 -0.16 -23.26 -36.21
N MET A 203 -0.73 -22.39 -35.35
CA MET A 203 -1.72 -22.79 -34.35
C MET A 203 -3.14 -22.59 -34.88
N CYS A 204 -3.96 -23.64 -34.84
CA CYS A 204 -5.36 -23.48 -35.23
C CYS A 204 -6.15 -22.65 -34.20
N SER A 205 -7.10 -21.83 -34.68
CA SER A 205 -7.91 -20.94 -33.82
C SER A 205 -8.73 -21.69 -32.77
N GLY A 206 -9.08 -22.95 -33.04
CA GLY A 206 -9.72 -23.84 -32.08
C GLY A 206 -8.85 -24.08 -30.85
N CYS A 207 -7.61 -24.56 -31.04
CA CYS A 207 -6.67 -24.82 -29.94
C CYS A 207 -6.32 -23.53 -29.20
N HIS A 208 -6.10 -22.42 -29.91
CA HIS A 208 -5.83 -21.13 -29.27
C HIS A 208 -6.95 -20.74 -28.31
N ARG A 209 -8.20 -20.69 -28.78
CA ARG A 209 -9.37 -20.36 -27.93
C ARG A 209 -9.54 -21.28 -26.73
N HIS A 210 -9.34 -22.59 -26.90
CA HIS A 210 -9.44 -23.55 -25.79
C HIS A 210 -8.30 -23.36 -24.79
N THR A 211 -7.08 -23.09 -25.24
CA THR A 211 -5.95 -22.76 -24.37
C THR A 211 -6.22 -21.48 -23.58
N ILE A 212 -6.70 -20.40 -24.21
CA ILE A 212 -7.07 -19.16 -23.50
C ILE A 212 -8.16 -19.41 -22.45
N THR A 213 -9.21 -20.15 -22.81
CA THR A 213 -10.29 -20.50 -21.88
C THR A 213 -9.76 -21.33 -20.69
N SER A 214 -8.88 -22.28 -20.97
CA SER A 214 -8.21 -23.10 -19.96
C SER A 214 -7.38 -22.22 -19.03
N LEU A 215 -6.54 -21.34 -19.58
CA LEU A 215 -5.72 -20.38 -18.82
C LEU A 215 -6.57 -19.49 -17.91
N GLN A 216 -7.66 -18.92 -18.42
CA GLN A 216 -8.62 -18.14 -17.63
C GLN A 216 -9.19 -18.96 -16.47
N SER A 217 -9.56 -20.21 -16.70
CA SER A 217 -10.14 -21.09 -15.67
C SER A 217 -9.16 -21.46 -14.55
N THR A 218 -7.85 -21.52 -14.84
CA THR A 218 -6.84 -21.83 -13.82
C THR A 218 -6.59 -20.67 -12.83
N GLY A 219 -6.94 -19.44 -13.21
CA GLY A 219 -6.67 -18.24 -12.41
C GLY A 219 -5.19 -17.95 -12.21
N VAL A 220 -4.27 -18.54 -13.00
CA VAL A 220 -2.82 -18.36 -12.82
C VAL A 220 -2.42 -16.88 -12.98
N PHE A 221 -3.11 -16.17 -13.87
CA PHE A 221 -2.88 -14.75 -14.18
C PHE A 221 -3.57 -13.78 -13.19
N ASP A 222 -4.29 -14.28 -12.19
CA ASP A 222 -4.85 -13.49 -11.08
C ASP A 222 -4.05 -13.67 -9.78
N ARG A 223 -3.03 -14.54 -9.77
CA ARG A 223 -2.27 -14.88 -8.55
C ARG A 223 -1.45 -13.72 -8.01
N ASP A 224 -0.94 -12.86 -8.87
CA ASP A 224 -0.21 -11.65 -8.47
C ASP A 224 -1.11 -10.69 -7.66
N ALA A 225 -2.31 -10.40 -8.17
CA ALA A 225 -3.32 -9.61 -7.47
C ALA A 225 -3.70 -10.27 -6.14
N LYS A 226 -3.88 -11.60 -6.13
CA LYS A 226 -4.13 -12.34 -4.90
C LYS A 226 -3.01 -12.21 -3.88
N PHE A 227 -1.74 -12.27 -4.29
CA PHE A 227 -0.63 -12.08 -3.36
C PHE A 227 -0.64 -10.68 -2.71
N ILE A 228 -1.03 -9.66 -3.47
CA ILE A 228 -1.17 -8.29 -2.97
C ILE A 228 -2.34 -8.20 -1.99
N ASP A 229 -3.50 -8.74 -2.35
CA ASP A 229 -4.69 -8.71 -1.49
C ASP A 229 -4.47 -9.51 -0.19
N ASP A 230 -3.84 -10.69 -0.27
CA ASP A 230 -3.47 -11.48 0.91
C ASP A 230 -2.55 -10.66 1.86
N ALA A 231 -1.57 -9.93 1.30
CA ALA A 231 -0.66 -9.09 2.09
C ALA A 231 -1.38 -7.90 2.72
N VAL A 232 -2.31 -7.26 2.00
CA VAL A 232 -3.14 -6.17 2.54
C VAL A 232 -4.00 -6.66 3.70
N ILE A 233 -4.68 -7.81 3.54
CA ILE A 233 -5.50 -8.40 4.60
C ILE A 233 -4.67 -8.68 5.85
N GLU A 234 -3.47 -9.25 5.68
CA GLU A 234 -2.56 -9.52 6.78
C GLU A 234 -2.14 -8.22 7.49
N LEU A 235 -1.78 -7.17 6.74
CA LEU A 235 -1.41 -5.87 7.30
C LEU A 235 -2.55 -5.22 8.09
N MET A 236 -3.78 -5.24 7.57
CA MET A 236 -4.95 -4.72 8.26
C MET A 236 -5.27 -5.52 9.53
N SER A 237 -5.04 -6.85 9.51
CA SER A 237 -5.20 -7.68 10.71
C SER A 237 -4.22 -7.29 11.83
N HIS A 238 -3.01 -6.87 11.49
CA HIS A 238 -2.03 -6.40 12.47
C HIS A 238 -2.36 -5.05 13.08
N GLN A 239 -3.08 -4.17 12.37
CA GLN A 239 -3.51 -2.88 12.93
C GLN A 239 -4.65 -2.99 13.95
N THR A 240 -5.46 -4.03 13.79
CA THR A 240 -6.61 -4.32 14.66
C THR A 240 -6.21 -5.12 15.91
N ASP A 241 -5.07 -5.82 15.90
CA ASP A 241 -4.58 -6.58 17.07
C ASP A 241 -3.99 -5.66 18.16
N GLU A 242 -4.74 -5.52 19.24
CA GLU A 242 -4.40 -4.71 20.41
C GLU A 242 -3.13 -5.17 21.13
N ARG A 243 -2.75 -6.45 21.03
CA ARG A 243 -1.54 -6.97 21.68
C ARG A 243 -0.25 -6.52 21.01
N ILE A 244 -0.26 -6.46 19.68
CA ILE A 244 0.87 -5.94 18.91
C ILE A 244 1.06 -4.45 19.21
N ARG A 245 -0.03 -3.72 19.47
CA ARG A 245 0.01 -2.30 19.86
C ARG A 245 0.68 -2.07 21.20
N THR A 246 0.36 -2.88 22.21
CA THR A 246 1.00 -2.75 23.53
C THR A 246 2.51 -2.99 23.42
N SER A 247 2.91 -4.07 22.72
CA SER A 247 4.34 -4.40 22.58
C SER A 247 5.14 -3.36 21.78
N LEU A 248 4.57 -2.74 20.74
CA LEU A 248 5.27 -1.69 19.99
C LEU A 248 5.39 -0.37 20.78
N ARG A 249 4.38 -0.02 21.58
CA ARG A 249 4.46 1.14 22.48
C ARG A 249 5.54 0.95 23.55
N ASP A 250 5.61 -0.24 24.13
CA ASP A 250 6.59 -0.56 25.18
C ASP A 250 8.03 -0.49 24.65
N LEU A 251 8.26 -0.89 23.39
CA LEU A 251 9.57 -0.78 22.74
C LEU A 251 9.97 0.68 22.46
N ALA A 252 9.05 1.51 21.96
CA ALA A 252 9.34 2.92 21.67
C ALA A 252 9.67 3.74 22.94
N VAL A 253 9.02 3.43 24.06
CA VAL A 253 9.31 4.07 25.37
C VAL A 253 10.70 3.67 25.89
N SER A 254 11.12 2.42 25.66
CA SER A 254 12.43 1.94 26.12
C SER A 254 13.62 2.57 25.39
N GLU A 255 13.44 2.99 24.14
CA GLU A 255 14.48 3.69 23.35
C GLU A 255 14.60 5.17 23.74
N SER A 256 13.51 5.81 24.19
CA SER A 256 13.56 7.19 24.70
C SER A 256 14.21 7.33 26.07
N ASP A 257 14.17 6.28 26.91
CA ASP A 257 14.79 6.28 28.24
C ASP A 257 16.30 5.98 28.21
N SER A 258 16.83 5.60 27.05
CA SER A 258 18.23 5.16 26.87
C SER A 258 19.15 6.24 26.27
N ASN A 259 18.62 7.44 25.96
CA ASN A 259 19.36 8.60 25.44
C ASN A 259 19.36 9.76 26.45
#